data_AF-A0A382EM74-F1
#
_entry.id   AF-A0A382EM74-F1
#
_cell.length_a   1.000
_cell.length_b   1.000
_cell.length_c   1.000
_cell.angle_alpha   90.00
_cell.angle_beta   90.00
_cell.angle_gamma   90.00
#
_symmetry.space_group_name_H-M   'P 1'
#
loop_
_entity.id
_entity.type
_entity.pdbx_description
1 polymer ?
#
loop_
_entity_poly.entity_id
_entity_poly.type
_entity_poly.pdbx_seq_one_letter_code
_entity_poly.pdbx_strand_id
1 'polypeptide(L)' 'SVGAEGLELINNQEVVIEDNPMQFAARVVELLGNPDRCRQLGRKGRSRVQREYGWKAIGEKLRSVYTSLSEKPKE' A
#
# COMPACT_ATOMS: atom_id res chain seq x y z
N SER A 1 13.87 -3.20 -0.17
CA SER A 1 12.92 -2.67 0.82
C SER A 1 12.04 -3.78 1.40
N VAL A 2 12.37 -4.27 2.60
CA VAL A 2 11.65 -5.37 3.26
C VAL A 2 10.41 -4.87 4.02
N GLY A 3 10.47 -3.66 4.58
CA GLY A 3 9.39 -3.13 5.43
C GLY A 3 8.09 -2.75 4.71
N ALA A 4 8.12 -2.60 3.38
CA ALA A 4 6.94 -2.27 2.57
C ALA A 4 6.41 -3.47 1.76
N GLU A 5 6.97 -4.67 1.97
CA GLU A 5 6.57 -5.88 1.24
C GLU A 5 5.10 -6.26 1.54
N GLY A 6 4.45 -6.88 0.56
CA GLY A 6 3.04 -7.30 0.65
C GLY A 6 2.03 -6.16 0.54
N LEU A 7 2.48 -4.91 0.53
CA LEU A 7 1.66 -3.74 0.21
C LEU A 7 2.13 -3.18 -1.13
N GLU A 8 1.21 -3.05 -2.09
CA GLU A 8 1.51 -2.57 -3.45
C GLU A 8 1.68 -1.04 -3.50
N LEU A 9 2.34 -0.45 -2.51
CA LEU A 9 2.53 1.01 -2.41
C LEU A 9 3.43 1.53 -3.54
N ILE A 10 3.16 2.75 -4.02
CA ILE A 10 3.95 3.39 -5.05
C ILE A 10 4.96 4.35 -4.40
N ASN A 11 6.23 4.18 -4.76
CA ASN A 11 7.29 5.06 -4.30
C ASN A 11 7.02 6.52 -4.70
N ASN A 12 7.26 7.44 -3.78
CA ASN A 12 6.97 8.87 -3.85
C ASN A 12 5.48 9.26 -3.94
N GLN A 13 4.55 8.31 -3.76
CA GLN A 13 3.10 8.60 -3.70
C GLN A 13 2.50 8.32 -2.32
N GLU A 14 2.60 7.10 -1.82
CA GLU A 14 2.15 6.71 -0.47
C GLU A 14 3.32 6.52 0.50
N VAL A 15 4.52 6.28 -0.03
CA VAL A 15 5.72 5.92 0.72
C VAL A 15 6.94 6.49 0.01
N VAL A 16 8.04 6.70 0.74
CA VAL A 16 9.36 6.94 0.14
C VAL A 16 10.24 5.73 0.45
N ILE A 17 10.74 5.08 -0.59
CA ILE A 17 11.57 3.88 -0.51
C ILE A 17 12.96 4.21 -1.04
N GLU A 18 13.95 4.01 -0.19
CA GLU A 18 15.38 4.10 -0.52
C GLU A 18 16.11 2.94 0.15
N ASP A 19 16.84 2.14 -0.62
CA ASP A 19 17.63 1.01 -0.09
C ASP A 19 19.08 1.42 0.23
N ASN A 20 19.55 2.55 -0.32
CA ASN A 20 20.85 3.09 0.02
C ASN A 20 20.77 3.87 1.35
N PRO A 21 21.61 3.56 2.36
CA PRO A 21 21.53 4.21 3.67
C PRO A 21 21.68 5.73 3.65
N MET A 22 22.55 6.27 2.78
CA MET A 22 22.76 7.72 2.68
C MET A 22 21.54 8.41 2.08
N GLN A 23 20.93 7.82 1.04
CA GLN A 23 19.70 8.34 0.46
C GLN A 23 18.53 8.22 1.43
N PHE A 24 18.42 7.09 2.14
CA PHE A 24 17.41 6.90 3.17
C PHE A 24 17.48 8.00 4.23
N ALA A 25 18.66 8.25 4.80
CA ALA A 25 18.86 9.31 5.79
C ALA A 25 18.50 10.70 5.22
N ALA A 26 18.92 11.01 3.98
CA ALA A 26 18.57 12.26 3.32
C ALA A 26 17.06 12.43 3.15
N ARG A 27 16.32 11.38 2.76
CA ARG A 27 14.86 11.40 2.64
C ARG A 27 14.16 11.58 3.98
N VAL A 28 14.65 10.95 5.04
CA VAL A 28 14.10 11.15 6.39
C VAL A 28 14.23 12.61 6.81
N VAL A 29 15.41 13.21 6.66
CA VAL A 29 15.64 14.63 6.97
C VAL A 29 14.75 15.54 6.12
N GLU A 30 14.63 15.27 4.81
CA GLU A 30 13.76 16.00 3.89
C GLU A 30 12.29 15.97 4.35
N LEU A 31 11.78 14.81 4.79
CA LEU A 31 10.40 14.66 5.27
C LEU A 31 10.17 15.32 6.63
N LEU A 32 11.15 15.27 7.53
CA LEU A 32 11.08 15.99 8.81
C LEU A 32 11.04 17.52 8.60
N GLY A 33 11.74 18.02 7.57
CA GLY A 33 11.70 19.43 7.16
C GLY A 33 10.43 19.82 6.38
N ASN A 34 9.61 18.86 5.95
CA ASN A 34 8.39 19.11 5.18
C ASN A 34 7.18 18.35 5.77
N PRO A 35 6.60 18.87 6.86
CA PRO A 35 5.52 18.18 7.57
C PRO A 35 4.23 18.02 6.73
N ASP A 36 3.98 18.91 5.77
CA ASP A 36 2.83 18.77 4.86
C ASP A 36 2.98 17.58 3.91
N ARG A 37 4.17 17.42 3.32
CA ARG A 37 4.46 16.23 2.50
C ARG A 37 4.37 14.96 3.33
N CYS A 38 4.89 14.96 4.55
CA CYS A 38 4.78 13.81 5.45
C CYS A 38 3.31 13.45 5.74
N ARG A 39 2.47 14.44 6.03
CA ARG A 39 1.01 14.24 6.22
C ARG A 39 0.34 13.74 4.96
N GLN A 40 0.72 14.26 3.79
CA GLN A 40 0.15 13.86 2.51
C GLN A 40 0.45 12.38 2.21
N LEU A 41 1.70 11.95 2.38
CA LEU A 41 2.11 10.55 2.22
C LEU A 41 1.30 9.65 3.16
N GLY A 42 1.22 9.99 4.45
CA GLY A 42 0.47 9.21 5.44
C GLY A 42 -1.01 9.08 5.13
N ARG A 43 -1.66 10.17 4.67
CA ARG A 43 -3.07 10.15 4.23
C ARG A 43 -3.28 9.25 3.02
N LYS A 44 -2.41 9.36 2.01
CA LYS A 44 -2.49 8.53 0.79
C LYS A 44 -2.25 7.05 1.11
N GLY A 45 -1.23 6.74 1.90
CA GLY A 45 -0.94 5.38 2.36
C GLY A 45 -2.09 4.77 3.14
N ARG A 46 -2.64 5.48 4.12
CA ARG A 46 -3.83 5.03 4.86
C ARG A 46 -5.01 4.78 3.93
N SER A 47 -5.33 5.71 3.04
CA SER A 47 -6.45 5.59 2.11
C SER A 47 -6.31 4.35 1.22
N ARG A 48 -5.09 4.06 0.75
CA ARG A 48 -4.83 2.88 -0.07
C ARG A 48 -5.00 1.59 0.71
N VAL A 49 -4.40 1.50 1.90
CA VAL A 49 -4.52 0.31 2.77
C VAL A 49 -5.97 0.03 3.10
N GLN A 50 -6.75 1.05 3.47
CA GLN A 50 -8.17 0.90 3.75
C GLN A 50 -8.98 0.40 2.55
N ARG A 51 -8.65 0.87 1.33
CA ARG A 51 -9.34 0.50 0.10
C ARG A 51 -9.00 -0.92 -0.38
N GLU A 52 -7.75 -1.33 -0.30
CA GLU A 52 -7.27 -2.57 -0.96
C GLU A 52 -7.11 -3.75 0.00
N TYR A 53 -6.87 -3.46 1.28
CA TYR A 53 -6.52 -4.43 2.33
C TYR A 53 -7.45 -4.33 3.55
N GLY A 54 -8.50 -3.51 3.49
CA GLY A 54 -9.55 -3.49 4.50
C GLY A 54 -10.39 -4.77 4.48
N TRP A 55 -11.05 -5.08 5.61
CA TRP A 55 -11.88 -6.29 5.75
C TRP A 55 -12.88 -6.48 4.62
N LYS A 56 -13.58 -5.40 4.24
CA LYS A 56 -14.56 -5.41 3.15
C LYS A 56 -13.91 -5.79 1.82
N ALA A 57 -12.79 -5.16 1.46
CA ALA A 57 -12.11 -5.39 0.20
C ALA A 57 -11.57 -6.82 0.10
N ILE A 58 -10.97 -7.33 1.19
CA ILE A 58 -10.48 -8.71 1.26
C ILE A 58 -11.65 -9.70 1.17
N GLY A 59 -12.72 -9.46 1.93
CA GLY A 59 -13.92 -10.32 1.90
C GLY A 59 -14.56 -10.39 0.52
N GLU A 60 -14.66 -9.27 -0.19
CA GLU A 60 -15.17 -9.23 -1.56
C GLU A 60 -14.28 -10.00 -2.53
N LYS A 61 -12.95 -9.86 -2.44
CA LYS A 61 -11.99 -10.64 -3.23
C LYS A 61 -12.15 -12.15 -2.98
N LEU A 62 -12.18 -12.58 -1.72
CA LEU A 62 -12.38 -13.99 -1.35
C LEU A 62 -13.72 -14.53 -1.86
N ARG A 63 -14.80 -13.77 -1.68
CA ARG A 63 -16.13 -14.15 -2.19
C ARG A 63 -16.13 -14.30 -3.71
N SER A 64 -15.46 -13.42 -4.44
CA SER A 64 -15.34 -13.51 -5.91
C SER A 64 -14.66 -14.82 -6.31
N VAL A 65 -13.56 -15.19 -5.64
CA VAL A 65 -12.86 -16.45 -5.90
C VAL A 65 -13.76 -17.65 -5.60
N TYR A 66 -14.40 -17.69 -4.44
CA TYR A 66 -15.28 -18.81 -4.09
C TYR A 66 -16.49 -18.93 -5.01
N THR A 67 -17.07 -17.80 -5.43
CA THR A 67 -18.19 -17.80 -6.39
C THR A 67 -17.75 -18.41 -7.71
N SER A 68 -16.59 -17.98 -8.24
CA SER A 68 -16.05 -18.51 -9.50
C SER A 68 -15.74 -20.01 -9.48
N LEU A 69 -15.42 -20.57 -8.31
CA LEU A 69 -15.18 -22.01 -8.14
C LEU A 69 -16.48 -22.80 -7.90
N SER A 70 -17.50 -22.15 -7.36
CA SER A 70 -18.80 -22.78 -7.07
C SER A 70 -19.73 -22.85 -8.28
N GLU A 71 -19.56 -21.94 -9.24
CA GLU A 71 -20.27 -21.97 -10.51
C GLU A 71 -19.68 -23.09 -11.37
N LYS A 72 -20.37 -24.25 -11.41
CA LYS A 72 -20.00 -25.34 -12.32
C LYS A 72 -19.90 -24.79 -13.76
N PRO A 73 -18.87 -25.15 -14.54
CA PRO A 73 -18.92 -24.98 -15.98
C PRO A 73 -20.22 -25.61 -16.48
N LYS A 74 -21.04 -24.85 -17.20
CA LYS A 74 -22.18 -25.44 -17.92
C LYS A 74 -21.58 -26.36 -19.00
N GLU A 75 -21.76 -27.67 -18.82
CA GLU A 75 -21.64 -28.66 -19.89
C GLU A 75 -22.61 -28.35 -21.04
#